data_AF-A0A0A1X2D8-F1
#
_entry.id   AF-A0A0A1X2D8-F1
#
_cell.length_a   1.000
_cell.length_b   1.000
_cell.length_c   1.000
_cell.angle_alpha   90.00
_cell.angle_beta   90.00
_cell.angle_gamma   90.00
#
_symmetry.space_group_name_H-M   'P 1'
#
loop_
_entity.id
_entity.type
_entity.pdbx_description
1 polymer ?
#
loop_
_entity_poly.entity_id
_entity_poly.type
_entity_poly.pdbx_seq_one_letter_code
_entity_poly.pdbx_strand_id
1 'polypeptide(L)'
;MKFALTLCFAACFIASLQAAAVDPTTTQLPANDEDATTTVAAEVANDFYSECYQPREVGRCFGLFRRYAYNADSRRCEEFVYGGCGGNRNNFESKEACESTCLRGNDDERSTTAKAAANDEAAPVIPAEEVATAA
;
A
#
# COMPACT_ATOMS: atom_id res chain seq x y z
N MET A 1 0.61 -2.71 -62.21
CA MET A 1 0.77 -1.24 -62.17
C MET A 1 -0.22 -0.62 -63.15
N LYS A 2 -1.30 0.00 -62.67
CA LYS A 2 -2.14 0.89 -63.49
C LYS A 2 -2.85 1.88 -62.58
N PHE A 3 -2.32 3.09 -62.56
CA PHE A 3 -2.81 4.26 -61.83
C PHE A 3 -4.10 4.76 -62.48
N ALA A 4 -5.16 4.93 -61.70
CA ALA A 4 -6.34 5.71 -62.10
C ALA A 4 -6.62 6.73 -60.99
N LEU A 5 -5.89 7.83 -61.05
CA LEU A 5 -6.18 9.09 -60.39
C LEU A 5 -7.22 9.81 -61.25
N THR A 6 -8.48 9.88 -60.83
CA THR A 6 -9.43 10.84 -61.39
C THR A 6 -10.35 11.32 -60.28
N LEU A 7 -9.88 12.36 -59.60
CA LEU A 7 -10.65 13.26 -58.75
C LEU A 7 -11.68 14.00 -59.63
N CYS A 8 -12.97 13.76 -59.43
CA CYS A 8 -14.00 14.71 -59.81
C CYS A 8 -14.81 15.04 -58.54
N PHE A 9 -14.41 16.13 -57.91
CA PHE A 9 -15.19 16.86 -56.91
C PHE A 9 -16.44 17.48 -57.56
N ALA A 10 -17.40 17.85 -56.70
CA ALA A 10 -18.69 18.52 -56.95
C ALA A 10 -19.86 17.54 -57.19
N ALA A 11 -20.46 16.99 -56.13
CA ALA A 11 -21.52 17.62 -55.33
C ALA A 11 -22.85 17.69 -56.08
N CYS A 12 -23.79 16.80 -55.76
CA CYS A 12 -25.00 17.12 -54.98
C CYS A 12 -26.00 15.96 -55.05
N PHE A 13 -26.80 15.79 -53.99
CA PHE A 13 -27.93 14.86 -53.87
C PHE A 13 -27.52 13.37 -53.92
N ILE A 14 -27.30 12.68 -52.81
CA ILE A 14 -28.38 12.23 -51.93
C ILE A 14 -27.93 12.34 -50.47
N ALA A 15 -28.38 13.40 -49.81
CA ALA A 15 -28.45 13.43 -48.36
C ALA A 15 -29.53 12.43 -47.92
N SER A 16 -29.14 11.20 -47.61
CA SER A 16 -29.99 10.28 -46.85
C SER A 16 -29.61 10.42 -45.38
N LEU A 17 -30.20 11.44 -44.75
CA LEU A 17 -30.47 11.45 -43.32
C LEU A 17 -31.13 10.11 -42.96
N GLN A 18 -30.50 9.35 -42.06
CA GLN A 18 -31.26 8.61 -41.07
C GLN A 18 -30.83 9.15 -39.71
N ALA A 19 -31.58 10.16 -39.28
CA ALA A 19 -31.70 10.51 -37.88
C ALA A 19 -32.31 9.30 -37.16
N ALA A 20 -31.50 8.57 -36.40
CA ALA A 20 -32.03 7.80 -35.28
C ALA A 20 -32.27 8.80 -34.15
N ALA A 21 -33.54 9.12 -33.93
CA ALA A 21 -33.99 9.83 -32.74
C ALA A 21 -33.62 8.97 -31.52
N VAL A 22 -32.68 9.46 -30.71
CA VAL A 22 -32.51 8.99 -29.34
C VAL A 22 -33.40 9.89 -28.49
N ASP A 23 -34.65 9.48 -28.30
CA ASP A 23 -35.58 10.13 -27.37
C ASP A 23 -35.28 9.68 -25.93
N PRO A 24 -35.72 10.42 -24.91
CA PRO A 24 -34.95 10.79 -23.75
C PRO A 24 -35.60 10.07 -22.57
N THR A 25 -35.36 8.78 -22.47
CA THR A 25 -35.79 8.03 -21.30
C THR A 25 -34.59 7.24 -20.80
N THR A 26 -33.80 7.95 -20.00
CA THR A 26 -33.46 7.49 -18.67
C THR A 26 -33.11 6.01 -18.60
N THR A 27 -31.92 5.67 -19.07
CA THR A 27 -31.13 4.74 -18.26
C THR A 27 -30.50 5.60 -17.18
N GLN A 28 -31.24 5.77 -16.09
CA GLN A 28 -30.61 6.02 -14.81
C GLN A 28 -29.64 4.85 -14.62
N LEU A 29 -28.35 5.08 -14.86
CA LEU A 29 -27.43 4.77 -13.78
C LEU A 29 -28.07 5.44 -12.55
N PRO A 30 -28.29 4.72 -11.43
CA PRO A 30 -28.61 5.42 -10.21
C PRO A 30 -27.61 6.57 -10.14
N ALA A 31 -28.08 7.76 -9.78
CA ALA A 31 -27.16 8.69 -9.18
C ALA A 31 -26.43 7.84 -8.15
N ASN A 32 -25.20 7.45 -8.47
CA ASN A 32 -24.33 6.92 -7.46
C ASN A 32 -24.12 8.17 -6.67
N ASP A 33 -25.01 8.31 -5.70
CA ASP A 33 -24.84 9.08 -4.51
C ASP A 33 -23.36 9.05 -4.19
N GLU A 34 -22.85 10.21 -3.81
CA GLU A 34 -21.48 10.45 -3.42
C GLU A 34 -21.12 9.61 -2.18
N ASP A 35 -21.05 8.30 -2.36
CA ASP A 35 -20.72 7.29 -1.39
C ASP A 35 -19.63 6.42 -2.00
N ALA A 36 -18.44 6.96 -1.85
CA ALA A 36 -17.13 6.42 -2.12
C ALA A 36 -17.02 4.90 -1.90
N THR A 37 -17.26 4.09 -2.93
CA THR A 37 -16.99 2.63 -2.86
C THR A 37 -16.21 2.07 -4.05
N THR A 38 -15.79 2.89 -5.03
CA THR A 38 -15.01 2.41 -6.20
C THR A 38 -13.48 2.59 -6.06
N THR A 39 -12.98 3.28 -5.04
CA THR A 39 -11.52 3.48 -4.81
C THR A 39 -10.86 2.36 -4.00
N VAL A 40 -11.63 1.59 -3.24
CA VAL A 40 -11.10 0.61 -2.28
C VAL A 40 -10.54 -0.68 -2.90
N ALA A 41 -10.82 -1.00 -4.17
CA ALA A 41 -10.29 -2.25 -4.77
C ALA A 41 -8.78 -2.17 -5.11
N ALA A 42 -8.29 -1.00 -5.54
CA ALA A 42 -6.87 -0.81 -5.84
C ALA A 42 -6.04 -0.55 -4.57
N GLU A 43 -6.68 0.00 -3.53
CA GLU A 43 -6.04 0.34 -2.25
C GLU A 43 -5.90 -0.89 -1.35
N VAL A 44 -6.87 -1.82 -1.39
CA VAL A 44 -6.85 -3.06 -0.59
C VAL A 44 -5.98 -4.15 -1.23
N ALA A 45 -5.82 -4.17 -2.56
CA ALA A 45 -4.90 -5.08 -3.24
C ALA A 45 -3.41 -4.71 -3.05
N ASN A 46 -3.13 -3.48 -2.60
CA ASN A 46 -1.76 -2.97 -2.45
C ASN A 46 -1.15 -3.26 -1.07
N ASP A 47 -1.95 -3.76 -0.12
CA ASP A 47 -1.47 -4.10 1.24
C ASP A 47 -0.85 -5.52 1.29
N PHE A 48 -1.42 -6.47 0.54
CA PHE A 48 -0.89 -7.84 0.41
C PHE A 48 0.33 -7.96 -0.53
N TYR A 49 0.59 -6.96 -1.38
CA TYR A 49 1.81 -6.85 -2.20
C TYR A 49 2.83 -5.87 -1.60
N SER A 50 2.71 -5.58 -0.30
CA SER A 50 3.73 -4.84 0.42
C SER A 50 5.06 -5.60 0.34
N GLU A 51 6.15 -4.85 0.23
CA GLU A 51 7.49 -5.38 -0.01
C GLU A 51 7.91 -6.49 0.95
N CYS A 52 7.37 -6.49 2.16
CA CYS A 52 7.66 -7.46 3.20
C CYS A 52 7.09 -8.86 2.93
N TYR A 53 5.95 -8.99 2.24
CA TYR A 53 5.28 -10.27 2.02
C TYR A 53 5.60 -10.90 0.66
N GLN A 54 6.50 -10.30 -0.12
CA GLN A 54 7.01 -10.92 -1.34
C GLN A 54 7.98 -12.07 -0.99
N PRO A 55 8.10 -13.10 -1.84
CA PRO A 55 9.06 -14.18 -1.59
C PRO A 55 10.50 -13.67 -1.62
N ARG A 56 11.42 -14.26 -0.86
CA ARG A 56 12.85 -13.95 -1.05
C ARG A 56 13.34 -14.46 -2.41
N GLU A 57 14.00 -13.62 -3.19
CA GLU A 57 14.46 -13.95 -4.55
C GLU A 57 15.96 -13.73 -4.72
N VAL A 58 16.69 -14.81 -5.04
CA VAL A 58 18.12 -14.75 -5.40
C VAL A 58 18.31 -13.99 -6.72
N GLY A 59 17.35 -14.10 -7.64
CA GLY A 59 17.45 -13.52 -8.97
C GLY A 59 18.32 -14.33 -9.93
N ARG A 60 18.59 -13.77 -11.12
CA ARG A 60 19.19 -14.49 -12.26
C ARG A 60 20.70 -14.29 -12.43
N CYS A 61 21.29 -13.41 -11.64
CA CYS A 61 22.73 -13.16 -11.66
C CYS A 61 23.47 -14.05 -10.65
N PHE A 62 24.80 -14.14 -10.77
CA PHE A 62 25.65 -15.05 -9.98
C PHE A 62 26.53 -14.35 -8.93
N GLY A 63 26.17 -13.12 -8.54
CA GLY A 63 26.81 -12.43 -7.43
C GLY A 63 26.50 -13.10 -6.08
N LEU A 64 27.32 -12.80 -5.08
CA LEU A 64 27.16 -13.31 -3.72
C LEU A 64 26.98 -12.15 -2.74
N PHE A 65 25.84 -11.46 -2.83
CA PHE A 65 25.54 -10.33 -1.96
C PHE A 65 24.74 -10.79 -0.75
N ARG A 66 25.27 -10.54 0.45
CA ARG A 66 24.53 -10.73 1.70
C ARG A 66 23.40 -9.69 1.79
N ARG A 67 22.16 -10.15 1.95
CA ARG A 67 20.96 -9.32 2.07
C ARG A 67 20.02 -9.90 3.11
N TYR A 68 18.99 -9.14 3.46
CA TYR A 68 17.97 -9.54 4.42
C TYR A 68 16.59 -9.51 3.76
N ALA A 69 15.74 -10.48 4.08
CA ALA A 69 14.35 -10.55 3.65
C ALA A 69 13.46 -10.86 4.85
N TYR A 70 12.29 -10.27 4.91
CA TYR A 70 11.27 -10.60 5.90
C TYR A 70 10.67 -11.98 5.60
N ASN A 71 10.64 -12.83 6.61
CA ASN A 71 9.99 -14.13 6.59
C ASN A 71 8.72 -14.03 7.45
N ALA A 72 7.55 -14.12 6.80
CA ALA A 72 6.25 -13.98 7.46
C ALA A 72 5.93 -15.17 8.39
N ASP A 73 6.45 -16.36 8.10
CA ASP A 73 6.24 -17.56 8.91
C ASP A 73 6.97 -17.45 10.25
N SER A 74 8.23 -17.00 10.21
CA SER A 74 9.04 -16.79 11.42
C SER A 74 8.85 -15.41 12.05
N ARG A 75 8.19 -14.49 11.34
CA ARG A 75 8.06 -13.06 11.65
C ARG A 75 9.41 -12.39 11.92
N ARG A 76 10.42 -12.72 11.11
CA ARG A 76 11.80 -12.24 11.29
C ARG A 76 12.43 -11.82 9.98
N CYS A 77 13.34 -10.87 10.07
CA CYS A 77 14.26 -10.56 8.98
C CYS A 77 15.43 -11.56 8.98
N GLU A 78 15.50 -12.36 7.92
CA GLU A 78 16.46 -13.45 7.75
C GLU A 78 17.47 -13.11 6.65
N GLU A 79 18.72 -13.50 6.86
CA GLU A 79 19.78 -13.33 5.87
C GLU A 79 19.62 -14.29 4.70
N PHE A 80 19.88 -13.82 3.48
CA PHE A 80 19.96 -14.64 2.28
C PHE A 80 21.00 -14.10 1.29
N VAL A 81 21.34 -14.91 0.28
CA VAL A 81 22.25 -14.53 -0.80
C VAL A 81 21.44 -14.00 -1.98
N TYR A 82 21.71 -12.76 -2.37
CA TYR A 82 21.19 -12.15 -3.59
C TYR A 82 22.22 -12.21 -4.72
N GLY A 83 21.76 -12.63 -5.89
CA GLY A 83 22.55 -12.77 -7.12
C GLY A 83 23.00 -11.45 -7.74
N GLY A 84 22.45 -10.31 -7.30
CA GLY A 84 22.80 -8.98 -7.79
C GLY A 84 21.87 -8.42 -8.87
N CYS A 85 20.98 -9.24 -9.45
CA CYS A 85 19.96 -8.75 -10.37
C CYS A 85 18.69 -9.63 -10.38
N GLY A 86 17.54 -9.02 -10.66
CA GLY A 86 16.29 -9.74 -10.94
C GLY A 86 15.63 -10.38 -9.72
N GLY A 87 15.77 -9.79 -8.53
CA GLY A 87 14.93 -10.09 -7.37
C GLY A 87 13.78 -9.09 -7.24
N ASN A 88 13.16 -9.06 -6.06
CA ASN A 88 12.02 -8.20 -5.75
C ASN A 88 12.30 -7.27 -4.55
N ARG A 89 11.26 -6.63 -3.98
CA ARG A 89 11.44 -5.62 -2.92
C ARG A 89 11.68 -6.20 -1.53
N ASN A 90 11.46 -7.50 -1.31
CA ASN A 90 11.83 -8.15 -0.06
C ASN A 90 13.35 -8.44 -0.01
N ASN A 91 14.15 -7.37 -0.09
CA ASN A 91 15.60 -7.42 -0.22
C ASN A 91 16.20 -6.13 0.33
N PHE A 92 16.71 -6.22 1.56
CA PHE A 92 17.27 -5.11 2.31
C PHE A 92 18.79 -5.28 2.49
N GLU A 93 19.52 -4.18 2.51
CA GLU A 93 20.98 -4.19 2.68
C GLU A 93 21.43 -4.55 4.10
N SER A 94 20.61 -4.23 5.10
CA SER A 94 20.87 -4.53 6.50
C SER A 94 19.65 -5.12 7.20
N LYS A 95 19.89 -5.78 8.34
CA LYS A 95 18.84 -6.36 9.18
C LYS A 95 17.93 -5.26 9.73
N GLU A 96 18.53 -4.17 10.17
CA GLU A 96 17.85 -3.00 10.74
C GLU A 96 16.92 -2.35 9.73
N ALA A 97 17.36 -2.22 8.47
CA ALA A 97 16.52 -1.71 7.39
C ALA A 97 15.28 -2.60 7.20
N CYS A 98 15.47 -3.91 7.09
CA CYS A 98 14.36 -4.87 6.99
C CYS A 98 13.40 -4.78 8.18
N GLU A 99 13.92 -4.78 9.41
CA GLU A 99 13.12 -4.74 10.63
C GLU A 99 12.34 -3.42 10.73
N SER A 100 12.99 -2.30 10.42
CA SER A 100 12.36 -0.98 10.41
C SER A 100 11.27 -0.84 9.34
N THR A 101 11.35 -1.60 8.25
CA THR A 101 10.31 -1.59 7.22
C THR A 101 9.17 -2.54 7.55
N CYS A 102 9.49 -3.76 8.00
CA CYS A 102 8.53 -4.87 8.01
C CYS A 102 7.98 -5.24 9.39
N LEU A 103 8.55 -4.72 10.48
CA LEU A 103 8.08 -5.03 11.84
C LEU A 103 7.31 -3.88 12.50
N ARG A 104 7.15 -2.73 11.83
CA ARG A 104 6.39 -1.59 12.35
C ARG A 104 4.90 -1.88 12.23
N GLY A 105 4.28 -2.28 13.33
CA GLY A 105 2.85 -2.65 13.36
C GLY A 105 2.51 -3.85 14.25
N ASN A 106 3.50 -4.54 14.82
CA ASN A 106 3.24 -5.54 15.88
C ASN A 106 3.02 -4.90 17.26
N ASP A 107 3.02 -3.56 17.35
CA ASP A 107 2.92 -2.80 18.59
C ASP A 107 1.47 -2.40 18.91
N ASP A 108 0.56 -2.45 17.93
CA ASP A 108 -0.83 -2.02 18.12
C ASP A 108 -1.70 -3.05 18.87
N GLU A 109 -1.26 -4.30 19.01
CA GLU A 109 -1.91 -5.29 19.90
C GLU A 109 -1.30 -5.35 21.31
N ARG A 110 -0.21 -4.60 21.58
CA ARG A 110 0.30 -4.37 22.95
C ARG A 110 0.08 -2.93 23.45
N SER A 111 -0.51 -2.07 22.62
CA SER A 111 -0.87 -0.70 22.98
C SER A 111 -2.28 -0.59 23.61
N THR A 112 -3.18 -1.54 23.37
CA THR A 112 -4.55 -1.50 23.94
C THR A 112 -4.66 -2.06 25.36
N THR A 113 -3.71 -2.87 25.83
CA THR A 113 -3.70 -3.38 27.22
C THR A 113 -2.71 -2.67 28.16
N ALA A 114 -1.86 -1.77 27.65
CA ALA A 114 -0.96 -0.95 28.48
C ALA A 114 -1.46 0.49 28.71
N LYS A 115 -2.54 0.93 28.03
CA LYS A 115 -3.09 2.28 28.13
C LYS A 115 -4.37 2.37 28.99
N ALA A 116 -4.44 1.59 30.06
CA ALA A 116 -5.53 1.64 31.05
C ALA A 116 -5.06 1.80 32.52
N ALA A 117 -3.78 2.13 32.75
CA ALA A 117 -3.21 2.23 34.10
C ALA A 117 -2.60 3.61 34.44
N ALA A 118 -3.00 4.66 33.73
CA ALA A 118 -2.56 6.02 34.04
C ALA A 118 -3.75 6.97 33.99
N ASN A 119 -4.64 6.83 34.98
CA ASN A 119 -5.52 7.88 35.49
C ASN A 119 -6.09 7.39 36.82
N ASP A 120 -5.28 7.46 37.87
CA ASP A 120 -5.79 7.50 39.25
C ASP A 120 -4.80 8.29 40.12
N GLU A 121 -5.36 9.36 40.69
CA GLU A 121 -5.01 10.06 41.91
C GLU A 121 -3.59 10.62 42.17
N ALA A 122 -3.59 11.94 42.37
CA ALA A 122 -2.51 12.79 42.81
C ALA A 122 -1.86 12.31 44.13
N ALA A 123 -0.53 12.21 44.13
CA ALA A 123 0.23 12.17 45.38
C ALA A 123 0.47 13.62 45.88
N PRO A 124 0.12 13.95 47.14
CA PRO A 124 0.51 15.23 47.72
C PRO A 124 2.01 15.24 47.98
N VAL A 125 2.68 16.26 47.45
CA VAL A 125 4.06 16.62 47.81
C VAL A 125 4.03 17.21 49.21
N ILE A 126 4.74 16.60 50.17
CA ILE A 126 5.06 17.25 51.44
C ILE A 126 6.60 17.27 51.57
N PRO A 127 7.22 18.45 51.75
CA PRO A 127 8.67 18.56 51.83
C PRO A 127 9.20 18.07 53.19
N ALA A 128 10.48 17.68 53.17
CA ALA A 128 11.23 17.23 54.33
C ALA A 128 11.61 18.40 55.24
N GLU A 129 11.14 18.40 56.49
CA GLU A 129 11.86 18.92 57.66
C GLU A 129 11.14 18.59 58.99
N GLU A 130 11.94 18.39 60.05
CA GLU A 130 11.61 18.25 61.50
C GLU A 130 10.96 16.93 62.00
N VAL A 131 11.30 16.32 63.15
CA VAL A 131 12.18 16.64 64.29
C VAL A 131 12.53 15.36 65.08
N ALA A 132 13.58 15.48 65.88
CA ALA A 132 14.30 14.50 66.68
C ALA A 132 13.54 13.76 67.81
N THR A 133 14.24 12.74 68.34
CA THR A 133 14.23 12.18 69.73
C THR A 133 13.00 11.43 70.25
N ALA A 134 13.18 10.14 70.56
CA ALA A 134 13.19 9.64 71.94
C ALA A 134 13.73 8.19 71.97
N ALA A 135 14.75 7.98 72.80
CA ALA A 135 15.18 6.68 73.31
C ALA A 135 14.39 6.37 74.59
#